data_AF-A0A4R6TN94-F1
#
_entry.id   AF-A0A4R6TN94-F1
#
_cell.length_a   1.000
_cell.length_b   1.000
_cell.length_c   1.000
_cell.angle_alpha   90.00
_cell.angle_beta   90.00
_cell.angle_gamma   90.00
#
_symmetry.space_group_name_H-M   'P 1'
#
loop_
_entity.id
_entity.type
_entity.pdbx_description
1 polymer ?
#
loop_
_entity_poly.entity_id
_entity_poly.type
_entity_poly.pdbx_seq_one_letter_code
_entity_poly.pdbx_strand_id
1 'polypeptide(L)'
;MQIHGVIHQFPRELKLLILVFVSTLSIGFFGGISFVKDTTNANPKGIEERYLGNENDEEATKMMFKKSSGEIKTLVHNHILSLSVIFFLMALILVTTGVHTKLKLFLMLEPFVSIICTFGGIYLMWTGITWMKYVVIISGFLMTSVYAVSIIVIIQQLFFNRRSIE
;
A
#
# COMPACT_ATOMS: atom_id res chain seq x y z
N MET A 1 -1.92 -15.10 26.09
CA MET A 1 -0.65 -14.35 26.07
C MET A 1 -0.96 -12.90 25.74
N GLN A 2 -0.44 -11.93 26.50
CA GLN A 2 -0.57 -10.51 26.16
C GLN A 2 0.39 -10.20 25.00
N ILE A 3 -0.14 -10.13 23.76
CA ILE A 3 0.67 -9.87 22.54
C ILE A 3 1.12 -8.40 22.47
N HIS A 4 0.46 -7.52 23.22
CA HIS A 4 0.72 -6.09 23.24
C HIS A 4 2.12 -5.78 23.81
N GLY A 5 2.96 -5.09 23.02
CA GLY A 5 4.30 -4.65 23.44
C GLY A 5 5.39 -5.72 23.45
N VAL A 6 5.10 -6.96 23.03
CA VAL A 6 6.07 -8.08 23.04
C VAL A 6 7.25 -7.84 22.09
N ILE A 7 7.10 -6.96 21.08
CA ILE A 7 8.19 -6.60 20.16
C ILE A 7 9.47 -6.13 20.87
N HIS A 8 9.34 -5.51 22.05
CA HIS A 8 10.48 -5.05 22.84
C HIS A 8 11.28 -6.20 23.46
N GLN A 9 10.63 -7.34 23.70
CA GLN A 9 11.21 -8.53 24.32
C GLN A 9 11.77 -9.53 23.29
N PHE A 10 11.63 -9.25 21.99
CA PHE A 10 12.16 -10.13 20.95
C PHE A 10 13.69 -10.27 21.03
N PRO A 11 14.23 -11.47 20.73
CA PRO A 11 15.66 -11.69 20.64
C PRO A 11 16.25 -10.85 19.51
N ARG A 12 17.56 -10.56 19.59
CA ARG A 12 18.24 -9.64 18.68
C ARG A 12 18.13 -10.08 17.22
N GLU A 13 18.19 -11.38 16.98
CA GLU A 13 18.10 -12.03 15.68
C GLU A 13 16.74 -11.74 15.03
N LEU A 14 15.65 -11.86 15.80
CA LEU A 14 14.30 -11.58 15.31
C LEU A 14 14.10 -10.09 15.05
N LYS A 15 14.63 -9.21 15.91
CA LYS A 15 14.58 -7.76 15.69
C LYS A 15 15.32 -7.36 14.41
N LEU A 16 16.49 -7.95 14.16
CA LEU A 16 17.27 -7.73 12.95
C LEU A 16 16.54 -8.26 11.71
N LEU A 17 15.94 -9.45 11.79
CA LEU A 17 15.13 -10.03 10.72
C LEU A 17 13.96 -9.11 10.35
N ILE A 18 13.20 -8.62 11.35
CA ILE A 18 12.09 -7.70 11.12
C ILE A 18 12.60 -6.40 10.47
N LEU A 19 13.70 -5.84 10.98
CA LEU A 19 14.29 -4.61 10.43
C LEU A 19 14.67 -4.75 8.95
N VAL A 20 15.37 -5.84 8.60
CA VAL A 20 15.77 -6.12 7.22
C VAL A 20 14.54 -6.36 6.35
N PHE A 21 13.56 -7.14 6.84
CA PHE A 21 12.31 -7.39 6.15
C PHE A 21 11.56 -6.10 5.81
N VAL A 22 11.31 -5.23 6.80
CA VAL A 22 10.55 -3.99 6.57
C VAL A 22 11.32 -2.99 5.68
N SER A 23 12.65 -3.00 5.75
CA SER A 23 13.49 -2.15 4.89
C SER A 23 13.42 -2.60 3.42
N THR A 24 13.60 -3.90 3.16
CA THR A 24 13.47 -4.47 1.81
C THR A 24 12.06 -4.28 1.26
N LEU A 25 11.05 -4.51 2.10
CA LEU A 25 9.65 -4.29 1.74
C LEU A 25 9.40 -2.82 1.35
N SER A 26 10.00 -1.88 2.09
CA SER A 26 9.85 -0.43 1.82
C SER A 26 10.47 -0.04 0.48
N ILE A 27 11.64 -0.59 0.14
CA ILE A 27 12.27 -0.37 -1.18
C ILE A 27 11.32 -0.81 -2.30
N GLY A 28 10.74 -2.01 -2.18
CA GLY A 28 9.77 -2.52 -3.16
C GLY A 28 8.49 -1.68 -3.23
N PHE A 29 7.90 -1.35 -2.08
CA PHE A 29 6.64 -0.60 -2.01
C PHE A 29 6.79 0.82 -2.59
N PHE A 30 7.79 1.58 -2.14
CA PHE A 30 8.02 2.93 -2.64
C PHE A 30 8.52 2.96 -4.09
N GLY A 31 9.26 1.92 -4.53
CA GLY A 31 9.57 1.73 -5.96
C GLY A 31 8.30 1.58 -6.80
N GLY A 32 7.31 0.82 -6.32
CA GLY A 32 5.99 0.72 -6.95
C GLY A 32 5.25 2.06 -7.02
N ILE A 33 5.30 2.87 -5.96
CA ILE A 33 4.70 4.22 -5.96
C ILE A 33 5.40 5.14 -6.95
N SER A 34 6.74 5.10 -7.05
CA SER A 34 7.49 5.84 -8.06
C SER A 34 7.06 5.46 -9.47
N PHE A 35 6.92 4.16 -9.75
CA PHE A 35 6.43 3.68 -11.03
C PHE A 35 5.03 4.20 -11.38
N VAL A 36 4.11 4.23 -10.40
CA VAL A 36 2.78 4.83 -10.61
C VAL A 36 2.90 6.31 -10.94
N LYS A 37 3.73 7.06 -10.21
CA LYS A 37 3.97 8.49 -10.49
C LYS A 37 4.51 8.70 -11.90
N ASP A 38 5.51 7.93 -12.31
CA ASP A 38 6.16 8.07 -13.63
C ASP A 38 5.24 7.68 -14.79
N THR A 39 4.26 6.79 -14.54
CA THR A 39 3.33 6.31 -15.56
C THR A 39 2.00 7.04 -15.62
N THR A 40 1.65 7.81 -14.59
CA THR A 40 0.34 8.50 -14.47
C THR A 40 0.45 9.97 -14.11
N ASN A 41 1.66 10.49 -13.89
CA ASN A 41 1.91 11.80 -13.29
C ASN A 41 1.23 12.01 -11.92
N ALA A 42 0.77 10.92 -11.27
CA ALA A 42 0.00 10.92 -10.04
C ALA A 42 -1.21 11.87 -10.04
N ASN A 43 -1.87 12.04 -11.19
CA ASN A 43 -3.04 12.91 -11.32
C ASN A 43 -4.23 12.19 -12.00
N PRO A 44 -5.47 12.71 -11.85
CA PRO A 44 -6.66 12.04 -12.37
C PRO A 44 -6.62 11.76 -13.87
N LYS A 45 -6.13 12.71 -14.68
CA LYS A 45 -6.06 12.57 -16.15
C LYS A 45 -5.08 11.46 -16.53
N GLY A 46 -3.85 11.50 -16.00
CA GLY A 46 -2.85 10.49 -16.32
C GLY A 46 -3.20 9.10 -15.80
N ILE A 47 -3.94 8.98 -14.69
CA ILE A 47 -4.52 7.70 -14.26
C ILE A 47 -5.55 7.22 -15.29
N GLU A 48 -6.49 8.06 -15.69
CA GLU A 48 -7.52 7.69 -16.67
C GLU A 48 -6.89 7.22 -17.99
N GLU A 49 -6.00 8.01 -18.57
CA GLU A 49 -5.31 7.70 -19.82
C GLU A 49 -4.44 6.44 -19.72
N ARG A 50 -3.85 6.16 -18.56
CA ARG A 50 -3.03 4.95 -18.36
C ARG A 50 -3.81 3.65 -18.54
N TYR A 51 -5.10 3.66 -18.23
CA TYR A 51 -5.96 2.47 -18.29
C TYR A 51 -6.95 2.49 -19.45
N LEU A 52 -7.49 3.67 -19.79
CA LEU A 52 -8.48 3.87 -20.84
C LEU A 52 -7.91 4.33 -22.18
N GLY A 53 -6.62 4.69 -22.21
CA GLY A 53 -5.96 5.22 -23.39
C GLY A 53 -6.27 6.70 -23.67
N ASN A 54 -5.58 7.25 -24.65
CA ASN A 54 -5.77 8.61 -25.17
C ASN A 54 -5.79 8.62 -26.71
N GLU A 55 -6.27 7.54 -27.33
CA GLU A 55 -6.22 7.33 -28.79
C GLU A 55 -6.98 8.40 -29.59
N ASN A 56 -7.90 9.12 -28.94
CA ASN A 56 -8.68 10.19 -29.55
C ASN A 56 -8.02 11.57 -29.41
N ASP A 57 -6.87 11.68 -28.74
CA ASP A 57 -6.13 12.93 -28.55
C ASP A 57 -5.02 13.03 -29.61
N GLU A 58 -5.32 13.71 -30.73
CA GLU A 58 -4.37 13.90 -31.85
C GLU A 58 -3.14 14.73 -31.48
N GLU A 59 -3.25 15.55 -30.43
CA GLU A 59 -2.18 16.42 -29.93
C GLU A 59 -1.33 15.75 -28.83
N ALA A 60 -1.60 14.47 -28.52
CA ALA A 60 -0.90 13.76 -27.47
C ALA A 60 0.59 13.57 -27.80
N THR A 61 1.46 14.10 -26.96
CA THR A 61 2.92 13.91 -27.07
C THR A 61 3.37 12.49 -26.74
N LYS A 62 2.51 11.70 -26.08
CA LYS A 62 2.72 10.28 -25.78
C LYS A 62 1.42 9.51 -25.96
N MET A 63 1.42 8.56 -26.88
CA MET A 63 0.28 7.69 -27.12
C MET A 63 0.19 6.59 -26.05
N MET A 64 -1.02 6.38 -25.54
CA MET A 64 -1.40 5.34 -24.60
C MET A 64 -2.64 4.65 -25.14
N PHE A 65 -2.57 3.32 -25.21
CA PHE A 65 -3.69 2.50 -25.66
C PHE A 65 -4.49 1.98 -24.48
N LYS A 66 -5.81 1.89 -24.64
CA LYS A 66 -6.69 1.25 -23.69
C LYS A 66 -6.19 -0.16 -23.40
N LYS A 67 -6.07 -0.47 -22.11
CA LYS A 67 -5.65 -1.80 -21.71
C LYS A 67 -6.66 -2.85 -22.13
N SER A 68 -6.17 -4.00 -22.56
CA SER A 68 -7.00 -5.16 -22.85
C SER A 68 -7.64 -5.72 -21.57
N SER A 69 -8.70 -6.51 -21.74
CA SER A 69 -9.39 -7.16 -20.61
C SER A 69 -8.47 -8.10 -19.82
N GLY A 70 -7.55 -8.79 -20.51
CA GLY A 70 -6.57 -9.68 -19.90
C GLY A 70 -5.54 -8.93 -19.05
N GLU A 71 -5.04 -7.79 -19.54
CA GLU A 71 -4.10 -6.95 -18.80
C GLU A 71 -4.71 -6.40 -17.52
N ILE A 72 -5.94 -5.89 -17.58
CA ILE A 72 -6.61 -5.29 -16.41
C ILE A 72 -6.94 -6.35 -15.36
N LYS A 73 -7.48 -7.51 -15.78
CA LYS A 73 -7.78 -8.59 -14.85
C LYS A 73 -6.52 -9.12 -14.17
N THR A 74 -5.45 -9.32 -14.94
CA THR A 74 -4.14 -9.75 -14.39
C THR A 74 -3.57 -8.70 -13.44
N LEU A 75 -3.64 -7.41 -13.79
CA LEU A 75 -3.19 -6.33 -12.92
C LEU A 75 -3.94 -6.35 -11.58
N VAL A 76 -5.28 -6.39 -11.63
CA VAL A 76 -6.11 -6.38 -10.43
C VAL A 76 -5.87 -7.63 -9.57
N HIS A 77 -5.84 -8.82 -10.19
CA HIS A 77 -5.58 -10.09 -9.50
C HIS A 77 -4.22 -10.08 -8.79
N ASN A 78 -3.15 -9.72 -9.51
CA ASN A 78 -1.79 -9.75 -8.97
C ASN A 78 -1.62 -8.77 -7.81
N HIS A 79 -2.15 -7.55 -7.92
CA HIS A 79 -2.01 -6.56 -6.87
C HIS A 79 -2.85 -6.88 -5.64
N ILE A 80 -4.11 -7.31 -5.81
CA ILE A 80 -4.94 -7.70 -4.68
C ILE A 80 -4.28 -8.85 -3.92
N LEU A 81 -3.81 -9.90 -4.61
CA LEU A 81 -3.19 -11.05 -3.96
C LEU A 81 -1.89 -10.67 -3.24
N SER A 82 -0.95 -10.04 -3.96
CA SER A 82 0.37 -9.72 -3.41
C SER A 82 0.31 -8.71 -2.27
N LEU A 83 -0.44 -7.62 -2.42
CA LEU A 83 -0.56 -6.60 -1.37
C LEU A 83 -1.33 -7.14 -0.16
N SER A 84 -2.33 -8.00 -0.34
CA SER A 84 -3.01 -8.63 0.80
C SER A 84 -2.05 -9.45 1.66
N VAL A 85 -1.16 -10.22 1.04
CA VAL A 85 -0.12 -10.98 1.77
C VAL A 85 0.86 -10.03 2.46
N ILE A 86 1.34 -9.01 1.76
CA ILE A 86 2.27 -8.02 2.31
C ILE A 86 1.68 -7.32 3.54
N PHE A 87 0.47 -6.79 3.42
CA PHE A 87 -0.18 -6.07 4.52
C PHE A 87 -0.58 -6.99 5.66
N PHE A 88 -0.91 -8.25 5.37
CA PHE A 88 -1.12 -9.26 6.41
C PHE A 88 0.16 -9.51 7.23
N LEU A 89 1.30 -9.72 6.58
CA LEU A 89 2.59 -9.89 7.27
C LEU A 89 2.97 -8.64 8.08
N MET A 90 2.73 -7.44 7.53
CA MET A 90 2.94 -6.19 8.27
C MET A 90 2.03 -6.08 9.49
N ALA A 91 0.76 -6.48 9.36
CA ALA A 91 -0.21 -6.50 10.46
C ALA A 91 0.20 -7.48 11.58
N LEU A 92 0.76 -8.64 11.22
CA LEU A 92 1.33 -9.60 12.19
C LEU A 92 2.52 -9.01 12.97
N ILE A 93 3.29 -8.11 12.37
CA ILE A 93 4.35 -7.40 13.10
C ILE A 93 3.73 -6.29 13.96
N LEU A 94 2.83 -5.49 13.40
CA LEU A 94 2.15 -4.39 14.11
C LEU A 94 1.41 -4.85 15.37
N VAL A 95 0.80 -6.04 15.35
CA VAL A 95 0.04 -6.52 16.53
C VAL A 95 0.93 -6.63 17.77
N THR A 96 2.21 -6.95 17.58
CA THR A 96 3.23 -7.13 18.63
C THR A 96 3.74 -5.81 19.23
N THR A 97 3.43 -4.67 18.61
CA THR A 97 3.85 -3.35 19.09
C THR A 97 3.10 -2.91 20.34
N GLY A 98 3.63 -1.93 21.08
CA GLY A 98 2.98 -1.33 22.25
C GLY A 98 2.04 -0.16 21.93
N VAL A 99 1.64 0.01 20.66
CA VAL A 99 0.81 1.15 20.23
C VAL A 99 -0.64 1.01 20.70
N HIS A 100 -1.28 2.16 21.00
CA HIS A 100 -2.67 2.23 21.40
C HIS A 100 -3.59 1.43 20.46
N THR A 101 -4.46 0.61 21.05
CA THR A 101 -5.23 -0.43 20.34
C THR A 101 -6.06 0.10 19.18
N LYS A 102 -6.69 1.28 19.30
CA LYS A 102 -7.50 1.86 18.21
C LYS A 102 -6.65 2.25 16.99
N LEU A 103 -5.49 2.87 17.23
CA LEU A 103 -4.58 3.26 16.15
C LEU A 103 -3.97 2.03 15.50
N LYS A 104 -3.53 1.06 16.31
CA LYS A 104 -3.02 -0.22 15.83
C LYS A 104 -4.05 -0.94 14.94
N LEU A 105 -5.30 -1.01 15.38
CA LEU A 105 -6.37 -1.64 14.60
C LEU A 105 -6.61 -0.92 13.27
N PHE A 106 -6.62 0.42 13.28
CA PHE A 106 -6.72 1.22 12.06
C PHE A 106 -5.57 0.94 11.09
N LEU A 107 -4.31 0.99 11.57
CA LEU A 107 -3.12 0.71 10.75
C LEU A 107 -3.11 -0.71 10.16
N MET A 108 -3.72 -1.68 10.86
CA MET A 108 -3.81 -3.06 10.39
C MET A 108 -4.91 -3.25 9.35
N LEU A 109 -6.10 -2.65 9.53
CA LEU A 109 -7.27 -2.96 8.70
C LEU A 109 -7.43 -2.05 7.49
N GLU A 110 -7.06 -0.77 7.62
CA GLU A 110 -7.24 0.23 6.56
C GLU A 110 -6.63 -0.21 5.21
N PRO A 111 -5.40 -0.77 5.15
CA PRO A 111 -4.79 -1.08 3.86
C PRO A 111 -5.60 -2.07 3.03
N PHE A 112 -6.31 -3.01 3.67
CA PHE A 112 -7.17 -3.97 2.96
C PHE A 112 -8.37 -3.29 2.30
N VAL A 113 -8.97 -2.31 2.97
CA VAL A 113 -10.05 -1.50 2.40
C VAL A 113 -9.52 -0.71 1.21
N SER A 114 -8.36 -0.07 1.37
CA SER A 114 -7.77 0.72 0.29
C SER A 114 -7.30 -0.11 -0.90
N ILE A 115 -6.85 -1.36 -0.73
CA ILE A 115 -6.56 -2.28 -1.83
C ILE A 115 -7.83 -2.50 -2.67
N ILE A 116 -8.96 -2.83 -2.02
CA ILE A 116 -10.23 -3.08 -2.72
C ILE A 116 -10.69 -1.81 -3.44
N CYS A 117 -10.65 -0.65 -2.77
CA CYS A 117 -11.03 0.62 -3.38
C CYS A 117 -10.12 1.02 -4.54
N THR A 118 -8.81 0.83 -4.43
CA THR A 118 -7.84 1.21 -5.47
C THR A 118 -7.96 0.30 -6.69
N PHE A 119 -7.82 -1.01 -6.52
CA PHE A 119 -7.80 -1.94 -7.65
C PHE A 119 -9.19 -2.25 -8.18
N GLY A 120 -10.20 -2.30 -7.31
CA GLY A 120 -11.60 -2.34 -7.71
C GLY A 120 -12.03 -1.06 -8.42
N GLY A 121 -11.58 0.10 -7.94
CA GLY A 121 -11.78 1.40 -8.60
C GLY A 121 -11.17 1.45 -10.00
N ILE A 122 -9.94 0.94 -10.18
CA ILE A 122 -9.30 0.81 -11.50
C ILE A 122 -10.13 -0.09 -12.42
N TYR A 123 -10.63 -1.22 -11.92
CA TYR A 123 -11.48 -2.12 -12.72
C TYR A 123 -12.79 -1.44 -13.15
N LEU A 124 -13.49 -0.79 -12.22
CA LEU A 124 -14.73 -0.07 -12.50
C LEU A 124 -14.51 1.10 -13.47
N MET A 125 -13.43 1.84 -13.29
CA MET A 125 -13.01 2.89 -14.23
C MET A 125 -12.82 2.33 -15.64
N TRP A 126 -12.13 1.19 -15.76
CA TRP A 126 -11.90 0.54 -17.04
C TRP A 126 -13.20 0.08 -17.75
N THR A 127 -14.22 -0.29 -16.98
CA THR A 127 -15.57 -0.62 -17.50
C THR A 127 -16.39 0.60 -17.93
N GLY A 128 -15.92 1.83 -17.67
CA GLY A 128 -16.55 3.08 -18.12
C GLY A 128 -16.95 4.04 -16.99
N ILE A 129 -16.79 3.67 -15.72
CA ILE A 129 -17.13 4.54 -14.57
C ILE A 129 -15.96 5.48 -14.27
N THR A 130 -15.74 6.49 -15.10
CA THR A 130 -14.50 7.32 -15.11
C THR A 130 -14.24 8.10 -13.82
N TRP A 131 -15.28 8.44 -13.05
CA TRP A 131 -15.12 9.16 -11.77
C TRP A 131 -14.36 8.34 -10.70
N MET A 132 -14.25 7.02 -10.88
CA MET A 132 -13.49 6.15 -9.97
C MET A 132 -12.02 6.55 -9.85
N LYS A 133 -11.46 7.31 -10.81
CA LYS A 133 -10.11 7.90 -10.69
C LYS A 133 -9.89 8.65 -9.39
N TYR A 134 -10.91 9.34 -8.85
CA TYR A 134 -10.78 10.05 -7.57
C TYR A 134 -10.73 9.09 -6.38
N VAL A 135 -11.53 8.03 -6.40
CA VAL A 135 -11.50 6.96 -5.38
C VAL A 135 -10.12 6.32 -5.35
N VAL A 136 -9.59 5.96 -6.53
CA VAL A 136 -8.27 5.35 -6.71
C VAL A 136 -7.16 6.22 -6.11
N ILE A 137 -7.21 7.54 -6.33
CA ILE A 137 -6.22 8.47 -5.77
C ILE A 137 -6.32 8.54 -4.24
N ILE A 138 -7.53 8.71 -3.71
CA ILE A 138 -7.76 8.86 -2.27
C ILE A 138 -7.33 7.59 -1.53
N SER A 139 -7.75 6.41 -2.00
CA SER A 139 -7.39 5.14 -1.38
C SER A 139 -5.90 4.81 -1.56
N GLY A 140 -5.32 5.12 -2.72
CA GLY A 140 -3.88 4.95 -2.95
C GLY A 140 -3.03 5.81 -2.01
N PHE A 141 -3.43 7.06 -1.78
CA PHE A 141 -2.78 7.96 -0.84
C PHE A 141 -2.93 7.47 0.61
N LEU A 142 -4.14 7.05 1.01
CA LEU A 142 -4.40 6.57 2.36
C LEU A 142 -3.59 5.31 2.68
N MET A 143 -3.60 4.32 1.77
CA MET A 143 -2.78 3.11 1.86
C MET A 143 -1.29 3.42 2.01
N THR A 144 -0.78 4.36 1.21
CA THR A 144 0.64 4.77 1.28
C THR A 144 0.98 5.43 2.61
N SER A 145 0.08 6.28 3.11
CA SER A 145 0.25 6.97 4.39
C SER A 145 0.23 5.99 5.56
N VAL A 146 -0.72 5.05 5.56
CA VAL A 146 -0.81 4.01 6.60
C VAL A 146 0.39 3.07 6.55
N TYR A 147 0.86 2.69 5.37
CA TYR A 147 2.09 1.94 5.21
C TYR A 147 3.29 2.70 5.83
N ALA A 148 3.50 3.95 5.45
CA ALA A 148 4.62 4.75 5.95
C ALA A 148 4.60 4.91 7.48
N VAL A 149 3.43 5.24 8.06
CA VAL A 149 3.26 5.33 9.52
C VAL A 149 3.52 3.98 10.19
N SER A 150 3.05 2.87 9.60
CA SER A 150 3.28 1.53 10.14
C SER A 150 4.76 1.17 10.19
N ILE A 151 5.51 1.47 9.13
CA ILE A 151 6.96 1.24 9.07
C ILE A 151 7.68 2.07 10.13
N ILE A 152 7.35 3.36 10.26
CA ILE A 152 7.91 4.24 11.29
C ILE A 152 7.63 3.67 12.68
N VAL A 153 6.40 3.26 12.96
CA VAL A 153 5.99 2.66 14.23
C VAL A 153 6.80 1.38 14.51
N ILE A 154 6.90 0.47 13.55
CA ILE A 154 7.64 -0.79 13.73
C ILE A 154 9.11 -0.50 14.05
N ILE A 155 9.76 0.35 13.27
CA ILE A 155 11.17 0.71 13.46
C ILE A 155 11.37 1.37 14.83
N GLN A 156 10.53 2.34 15.19
CA GLN A 156 10.59 2.99 16.50
C GLN A 156 10.46 1.97 17.64
N GLN A 157 9.51 1.04 17.55
CA GLN A 157 9.24 0.05 18.60
C GLN A 157 10.35 -1.03 18.69
N LEU A 158 11.08 -1.29 17.62
CA LEU A 158 12.25 -2.19 17.64
C LEU A 158 13.41 -1.61 18.48
N PHE A 159 13.63 -0.29 18.41
CA PHE A 159 14.80 0.37 19.03
C PHE A 159 14.50 1.12 20.32
N PHE A 160 13.34 1.76 20.44
CA PHE A 160 12.95 2.49 21.65
C PHE A 160 12.28 1.57 22.64
N ASN A 161 13.09 1.06 23.56
CA ASN A 161 12.62 0.33 24.72
C ASN A 161 11.93 1.34 25.66
N ARG A 162 10.60 1.29 25.81
CA ARG A 162 10.00 1.79 27.05
C ARG A 162 10.49 0.84 28.13
N ARG A 163 11.51 1.25 28.89
CA ARG A 163 11.71 0.72 30.24
C ARG A 163 10.32 0.80 30.89
N SER A 164 9.77 -0.34 31.29
CA SER A 164 8.60 -0.33 32.15
C SER A 164 8.93 0.61 33.29
N ILE A 165 8.13 1.66 33.43
CA ILE A 165 8.05 2.37 34.70
C ILE A 165 7.56 1.28 35.67
N GLU A 166 8.45 0.86 36.55
CA GLU A 166 8.16 -0.03 37.68
C GLU A 166 7.00 0.50 38.52
#